data_AF-A0A7V9C570-F1
#
_entry.id   AF-A0A7V9C570-F1
#
_cell.length_a   1.000
_cell.length_b   1.000
_cell.length_c   1.000
_cell.angle_alpha   90.00
_cell.angle_beta   90.00
_cell.angle_gamma   90.00
#
_symmetry.space_group_name_H-M   'P 1'
#
loop_
_entity.id
_entity.type
_entity.pdbx_description
1 polymer ?
#
loop_
_entity_poly.entity_id
_entity_poly.type
_entity_poly.pdbx_seq_one_letter_code
_entity_poly.pdbx_strand_id
1 'polypeptide(L)'
;MRRSEDGVCVTVTGDELHRINVELYQNKLSLIAQIHSHPTEAYHSTTDDTFPIATTVGCLSLVVPDFAIRPFALRDCAVCRLQPTGRWMQLTQREVESLIFIE
;
A
#
# COMPACT_ATOMS: atom_id res chain seq x y z
N MET A 1 -3.62 -17.26 -2.35
CA MET A 1 -4.87 -16.48 -2.56
C MET A 1 -5.92 -17.04 -1.62
N ARG A 2 -6.43 -16.21 -0.70
CA ARG A 2 -7.52 -16.60 0.21
C ARG A 2 -8.78 -15.86 -0.23
N ARG A 3 -9.92 -16.56 -0.30
CA ARG A 3 -11.23 -15.95 -0.61
C ARG A 3 -12.07 -15.88 0.66
N SER A 4 -12.75 -14.78 0.87
CA SER A 4 -13.78 -14.56 1.91
C SER A 4 -15.02 -13.94 1.27
N GLU A 5 -16.11 -13.80 2.04
CA GLU A 5 -17.31 -13.08 1.58
C GLU A 5 -16.99 -11.62 1.22
N ASP A 6 -16.01 -11.01 1.90
CA ASP A 6 -15.54 -9.64 1.66
C ASP A 6 -14.56 -9.49 0.49
N GLY A 7 -14.22 -10.60 -0.20
CA GLY A 7 -13.41 -10.58 -1.42
C GLY A 7 -12.20 -11.52 -1.41
N VAL A 8 -11.10 -11.03 -1.99
CA VAL A 8 -9.88 -11.81 -2.22
C VAL A 8 -8.71 -11.16 -1.51
N CYS A 9 -8.00 -11.95 -0.70
CA CYS A 9 -6.69 -11.59 -0.17
C CYS A 9 -5.58 -12.22 -1.03
N VAL A 10 -4.68 -11.35 -1.49
CA VAL A 10 -3.42 -11.70 -2.13
C VAL A 10 -2.31 -11.49 -1.11
N THR A 11 -1.39 -12.45 -1.04
CA THR A 11 -0.25 -12.40 -0.14
C THR A 11 1.01 -12.56 -0.98
N VAL A 12 2.00 -11.71 -0.74
CA VAL A 12 3.34 -11.84 -1.34
C VAL A 12 4.12 -12.84 -0.51
N THR A 13 4.69 -13.85 -1.17
CA THR A 13 5.43 -14.92 -0.49
C THR A 13 6.77 -14.42 0.03
N GLY A 14 7.36 -15.12 1.01
CA GLY A 14 8.69 -14.80 1.54
C GLY A 14 9.76 -14.77 0.46
N ASP A 15 9.70 -15.67 -0.52
CA ASP A 15 10.65 -15.71 -1.65
C ASP A 15 10.58 -14.45 -2.52
N GLU A 16 9.37 -13.94 -2.78
CA GLU A 16 9.20 -12.69 -3.54
C GLU A 16 9.63 -11.47 -2.73
N LEU A 17 9.37 -11.45 -1.42
CA LEU A 17 9.90 -10.39 -0.54
C LEU A 17 11.43 -10.39 -0.52
N HIS A 18 12.05 -11.57 -0.47
CA HIS A 18 13.50 -11.70 -0.56
C HIS A 18 14.03 -11.20 -1.91
N ARG A 19 13.40 -11.62 -3.02
CA ARG A 19 13.78 -11.20 -4.37
C ARG A 19 13.72 -9.69 -4.55
N ILE A 20 12.66 -9.04 -4.09
CA ILE A 20 12.51 -7.57 -4.14
C ILE A 20 13.60 -6.88 -3.30
N ASN A 21 13.88 -7.38 -2.09
CA ASN A 21 14.93 -6.80 -1.25
C ASN A 21 16.33 -6.89 -1.88
N VAL A 22 16.65 -8.00 -2.53
CA VAL A 22 17.92 -8.16 -3.26
C VAL A 22 18.01 -7.15 -4.41
N GLU A 23 16.96 -7.04 -5.21
CA GLU A 23 16.91 -6.09 -6.33
C GLU A 23 17.09 -4.64 -5.85
N LEU A 24 16.34 -4.22 -4.82
CA LEU A 24 16.44 -2.88 -4.26
C LEU A 24 17.85 -2.60 -3.71
N TYR A 25 18.43 -3.56 -2.98
CA TYR A 25 19.78 -3.41 -2.43
C TYR A 25 20.84 -3.27 -3.53
N GLN A 26 20.81 -4.12 -4.55
CA GLN A 26 21.77 -4.09 -5.66
C GLN A 26 21.73 -2.76 -6.41
N ASN A 27 20.53 -2.18 -6.55
CA ASN A 27 20.33 -0.90 -7.23
C ASN A 27 20.42 0.32 -6.30
N LYS A 28 20.74 0.15 -5.01
CA LYS A 28 20.76 1.22 -3.99
C LYS A 28 19.44 1.99 -3.90
N LEU A 29 18.34 1.27 -4.07
CA LEU A 29 16.98 1.79 -3.94
C LEU A 29 16.38 1.39 -2.60
N SER A 30 15.35 2.12 -2.19
CA SER A 30 14.58 1.86 -0.98
C SER A 30 13.11 1.71 -1.34
N LEU A 31 12.43 0.79 -0.66
CA LEU A 31 10.98 0.69 -0.74
C LEU A 31 10.35 1.83 0.04
N ILE A 32 9.70 2.77 -0.65
CA ILE A 32 9.08 3.95 -0.03
C ILE A 32 7.55 3.84 0.07
N ALA A 33 6.93 2.97 -0.73
CA ALA A 33 5.50 2.82 -0.75
C ALA A 33 5.08 1.41 -1.20
N GLN A 34 3.89 1.00 -0.79
CA GLN A 34 3.16 -0.13 -1.34
C GLN A 34 1.81 0.35 -1.88
N ILE A 35 1.33 -0.31 -2.93
CA ILE A 35 0.02 -0.05 -3.52
C ILE A 35 -0.71 -1.38 -3.74
N HIS A 36 -1.98 -1.43 -3.35
CA HIS A 36 -2.87 -2.55 -3.60
C HIS A 36 -4.29 -2.04 -3.81
N SER A 37 -5.19 -2.94 -4.22
CA SER A 37 -6.56 -2.59 -4.57
C SER A 37 -7.56 -3.43 -3.79
N HIS A 38 -8.67 -2.83 -3.40
CA HIS A 38 -9.82 -3.51 -2.82
C HIS A 38 -10.95 -3.66 -3.86
N PRO A 39 -11.85 -4.64 -3.70
CA PRO A 39 -12.97 -4.83 -4.62
C PRO A 39 -13.92 -3.64 -4.70
N THR A 40 -14.09 -2.89 -3.61
CA THR A 40 -15.06 -1.79 -3.49
C THR A 40 -14.41 -0.56 -2.86
N GLU A 41 -14.36 -0.47 -1.53
CA GLU A 41 -13.96 0.75 -0.82
C GLU A 41 -12.46 0.82 -0.56
N ALA A 42 -11.93 2.05 -0.62
CA ALA A 42 -10.55 2.34 -0.25
C ALA A 42 -10.44 2.61 1.25
N TYR A 43 -9.82 1.67 1.97
CA TYR A 43 -9.49 1.82 3.39
C TYR A 43 -8.31 0.93 3.75
N HIS A 44 -7.54 1.32 4.76
CA HIS A 44 -6.46 0.47 5.28
C HIS A 44 -7.03 -0.54 6.26
N SER A 45 -6.97 -1.83 5.90
CA SER A 45 -7.54 -2.92 6.68
C SER A 45 -6.57 -3.43 7.75
N THR A 46 -7.09 -4.20 8.72
CA THR A 46 -6.24 -4.90 9.70
C THR A 46 -5.26 -5.87 9.04
N THR A 47 -5.61 -6.43 7.88
CA THR A 47 -4.69 -7.30 7.12
C THR A 47 -3.51 -6.48 6.60
N ASP A 48 -3.78 -5.27 6.11
CA ASP A 48 -2.75 -4.35 5.61
C ASP A 48 -1.83 -3.88 6.75
N ASP A 49 -2.38 -3.68 7.95
CA ASP A 49 -1.59 -3.37 9.15
C ASP A 49 -0.70 -4.54 9.58
N THR A 50 -1.19 -5.78 9.46
CA THR A 50 -0.51 -6.98 9.99
C THR A 50 0.58 -7.49 9.06
N PHE A 51 0.39 -7.35 7.74
CA PHE A 51 1.30 -7.88 6.73
C PHE A 51 1.79 -6.82 5.73
N PRO A 52 2.32 -5.67 6.18
CA PRO A 52 2.87 -4.67 5.27
C PRO A 52 4.18 -5.16 4.66
N ILE A 53 4.36 -4.85 3.37
CA ILE A 53 5.64 -5.03 2.66
C ILE A 53 6.55 -3.83 2.99
N ALA A 54 5.99 -2.62 2.98
CA ALA A 54 6.69 -1.39 3.30
C ALA A 54 6.72 -1.16 4.82
N THR A 55 7.82 -1.53 5.47
CA THR A 55 7.96 -1.54 6.94
C THR A 55 8.85 -0.43 7.50
N THR A 56 9.40 0.44 6.65
CA THR A 56 10.25 1.56 7.10
C THR A 56 9.38 2.72 7.55
N VAL A 57 9.73 3.36 8.66
CA VAL A 57 9.02 4.56 9.16
C VAL A 57 8.97 5.62 8.06
N GLY A 58 7.78 6.17 7.83
CA GLY A 58 7.51 7.14 6.76
C GLY A 58 7.02 6.52 5.45
N CYS A 59 7.09 5.20 5.28
CA CYS A 59 6.53 4.52 4.11
C CYS A 59 5.04 4.80 3.95
N LEU A 60 4.58 4.75 2.70
CA LEU A 60 3.18 4.93 2.33
C LEU A 60 2.50 3.60 1.97
N SER A 61 1.21 3.49 2.27
CA SER A 61 0.34 2.40 1.84
C SER A 61 -0.86 3.01 1.14
N LEU A 62 -1.01 2.70 -0.16
CA LEU A 62 -2.08 3.23 -1.01
C LEU A 62 -3.07 2.11 -1.32
N VAL A 63 -4.34 2.35 -0.99
CA VAL A 63 -5.45 1.43 -1.30
C VAL A 63 -6.30 2.03 -2.39
N VAL A 64 -6.34 1.36 -3.54
CA VAL A 64 -7.14 1.73 -4.71
C VAL A 64 -8.53 1.08 -4.60
N PRO A 65 -9.63 1.82 -4.73
CA PRO A 65 -10.98 1.24 -4.72
C PRO A 65 -11.33 0.57 -6.06
N ASP A 66 -12.47 -0.13 -6.09
CA ASP A 66 -13.14 -0.57 -7.32
C ASP A 66 -12.24 -1.39 -8.27
N PHE A 67 -11.50 -2.38 -7.72
CA PHE A 67 -10.54 -3.17 -8.49
C PHE A 67 -11.11 -3.69 -9.81
N ALA A 68 -10.43 -3.34 -10.91
CA ALA A 68 -10.77 -3.74 -12.28
C ALA A 68 -12.16 -3.29 -12.78
N ILE A 69 -12.82 -2.34 -12.09
CA ILE A 69 -14.13 -1.81 -12.50
C ILE A 69 -13.98 -0.52 -13.31
N ARG A 70 -13.10 0.39 -12.89
CA ARG A 70 -12.94 1.72 -13.50
C ARG A 70 -11.53 2.29 -13.32
N PRO A 71 -11.14 3.30 -14.10
CA PRO A 71 -9.99 4.14 -13.77
C PRO A 71 -10.17 4.83 -12.41
N PHE A 72 -9.06 5.08 -11.72
CA PHE A 72 -9.03 5.80 -10.44
C PHE A 72 -8.18 7.07 -10.55
N ALA A 73 -8.51 8.06 -9.74
CA ALA A 73 -7.64 9.20 -9.45
C ALA A 73 -6.99 9.03 -8.07
N LEU A 74 -5.88 9.73 -7.81
CA LEU A 74 -5.21 9.65 -6.51
C LEU A 74 -6.12 10.03 -5.34
N ARG A 75 -7.05 10.98 -5.55
CA ARG A 75 -8.08 11.38 -4.58
C ARG A 75 -9.08 10.28 -4.23
N ASP A 76 -9.18 9.24 -5.06
CA ASP A 76 -10.07 8.10 -4.81
C ASP A 76 -9.38 7.08 -3.87
N CYS A 77 -8.07 7.21 -3.65
CA CYS A 77 -7.29 6.25 -2.87
C CYS A 77 -7.30 6.61 -1.38
N ALA A 78 -7.29 5.59 -0.52
CA ALA A 78 -6.90 5.77 0.87
C ALA A 78 -5.39 5.69 0.97
N VAL A 79 -4.75 6.74 1.49
CA VAL A 79 -3.31 6.80 1.65
C VAL A 79 -2.96 6.87 3.13
N CYS A 80 -2.18 5.92 3.60
CA CYS A 80 -1.71 5.87 4.97
C CYS A 80 -0.19 6.00 5.03
N ARG A 81 0.32 6.59 6.12
CA ARG A 81 1.75 6.68 6.42
C ARG A 81 2.09 5.90 7.69
N LEU A 82 3.15 5.09 7.63
CA LEU A 82 3.69 4.40 8.81
C LEU A 82 4.39 5.39 9.74
N GLN A 83 3.89 5.50 10.98
CA GLN A 83 4.46 6.37 12.00
C GLN A 83 5.57 5.67 12.81
N PRO A 84 6.43 6.42 13.53
CA PRO A 84 7.41 5.84 14.45
C PRO A 84 6.79 4.94 15.54
N THR A 85 5.50 5.12 15.83
CA THR A 85 4.75 4.28 16.77
C THR A 85 4.39 2.90 16.21
N GLY A 86 4.72 2.63 14.94
CA GLY A 86 4.32 1.41 14.23
C GLY A 86 2.87 1.41 13.74
N ARG A 87 2.14 2.52 13.91
CA ARG A 87 0.75 2.66 13.44
C ARG A 87 0.70 3.31 12.06
N TRP A 88 -0.21 2.82 11.23
CA TRP A 88 -0.60 3.50 10.00
C TRP A 88 -1.56 4.64 10.32
N MET A 89 -1.27 5.83 9.83
CA MET A 89 -2.18 6.99 9.93
C MET A 89 -2.61 7.42 8.54
N GLN A 90 -3.92 7.52 8.34
CA GLN A 90 -4.50 8.04 7.12
C GLN A 90 -4.13 9.51 6.94
N LEU A 91 -3.68 9.84 5.74
CA LEU A 91 -3.35 11.20 5.33
C LEU A 91 -4.59 11.90 4.80
N THR A 92 -4.64 13.21 5.02
CA THR A 92 -5.61 14.08 4.35
C THR A 92 -5.26 14.24 2.88
N GLN A 93 -6.25 14.58 2.05
CA GLN A 93 -6.03 14.81 0.62
C GLN A 93 -4.93 15.86 0.34
N ARG A 94 -4.90 16.93 1.14
CA ARG A 94 -3.87 17.97 1.03
C ARG A 94 -2.46 17.45 1.33
N GLU A 95 -2.31 16.57 2.31
CA GLU A 95 -1.03 15.95 2.61
C GLU A 95 -0.59 15.04 1.46
N VAL A 96 -1.50 14.23 0.91
CA VAL A 96 -1.23 13.36 -0.24
C VAL A 96 -0.75 14.17 -1.45
N GLU A 97 -1.43 15.27 -1.78
CA GLU A 97 -1.09 16.16 -2.91
C GLU A 97 0.27 16.86 -2.74
N SER A 98 0.77 16.98 -1.51
CA SER A 98 2.12 17.51 -1.26
C SER A 98 3.24 16.48 -1.36
N LEU A 99 2.89 15.19 -1.47
CA LEU A 99 3.84 14.07 -1.45
C LEU A 99 3.93 13.32 -2.77
N ILE A 100 2.82 13.22 -3.50
CA ILE A 100 2.70 12.38 -4.69
C ILE A 100 2.30 13.24 -5.87
N PHE A 101 3.15 13.26 -6.89
CA PHE A 101 2.95 13.97 -8.14
C PHE A 101 2.92 12.95 -9.27
N ILE A 102 1.89 13.02 -10.11
CA ILE A 102 1.74 12.17 -11.30
C ILE A 102 1.75 13.11 -12.50
N GLU A 103 2.75 12.95 -13.37
CA GLU A 103 2.92 13.71 -14.62
C GLU A 103 2.20 13.04 -15.81
#